data_AF-A0A9E1IER9-F1
#
_entry.id   AF-A0A9E1IER9-F1
#
_cell.length_a   1.000
_cell.length_b   1.000
_cell.length_c   1.000
_cell.angle_alpha   90.00
_cell.angle_beta   90.00
_cell.angle_gamma   90.00
#
_symmetry.space_group_name_H-M   'P 1'
#
loop_
_entity.id
_entity.type
_entity.pdbx_description
1 polymer ?
#
loop_
_entity_poly.entity_id
_entity_poly.type
_entity_poly.pdbx_seq_one_letter_code
_entity_poly.pdbx_strand_id
1 'polypeptide(L)'
;MRYSALVAVLALACNGSTDTDATDTDDTDGTTDPFAQFIFVTQEATGNFTGFTSGTDYDSTVWLTQTVDPAKQGAFGASILVEDFDSGDPVPNATVELWLGNVVSGTPDTIEVSDQNGKAAFASVPSCEPFSYRVSTNPSLDETKITLAAHKVLPYQDGNDITGENFTSVSKVTYQLIPAILGINPNPEYAIVAGKAYDLDGGFIEGAQIIIYDEDGNIASDTVKVHYFVEEFPSRDQPHTSADGIWVAINVPPGSLRAEMWGVVDGQLGLLGATLIESYADTINLGNLSVGNGTGVQLPDECLQTSR
;
A
#
# COMPACT_ATOMS: atom_id res chain seq x y z
N MET A 1 -44.13 7.62 -50.51
CA MET A 1 -44.58 7.92 -49.13
C MET A 1 -43.64 9.02 -48.63
N ARG A 2 -43.97 10.33 -48.74
CA ARG A 2 -44.80 11.16 -47.83
C ARG A 2 -44.59 10.83 -46.35
N TYR A 3 -44.40 11.73 -45.40
CA TYR A 3 -43.99 13.15 -45.25
C TYR A 3 -43.97 13.40 -43.70
N SER A 4 -43.52 14.59 -43.27
CA SER A 4 -43.65 15.21 -41.92
C SER A 4 -42.47 14.95 -40.97
N ALA A 5 -41.57 15.87 -40.63
CA ALA A 5 -41.59 17.32 -40.35
C ALA A 5 -42.35 17.71 -39.08
N LEU A 6 -41.65 18.27 -38.08
CA LEU A 6 -42.05 19.53 -37.44
C LEU A 6 -40.87 20.18 -36.68
N VAL A 7 -40.59 21.42 -37.06
CA VAL A 7 -39.85 22.43 -36.29
C VAL A 7 -40.90 23.33 -35.62
N ALA A 8 -40.68 23.77 -34.39
CA ALA A 8 -41.36 24.95 -33.84
C ALA A 8 -40.45 25.70 -32.87
N VAL A 9 -40.19 26.96 -33.23
CA VAL A 9 -39.64 28.06 -32.42
C VAL A 9 -40.82 28.91 -31.96
N LEU A 10 -40.83 29.41 -30.72
CA LEU A 10 -41.45 30.68 -30.27
C LEU A 10 -41.08 30.88 -28.77
N ALA A 11 -40.22 31.83 -28.39
CA ALA A 11 -40.44 33.26 -28.14
C ALA A 11 -40.79 33.61 -26.66
N LEU A 12 -39.93 34.45 -26.07
CA LEU A 12 -40.10 35.17 -24.79
C LEU A 12 -41.31 36.13 -24.80
N ALA A 13 -41.98 36.30 -23.65
CA ALA A 13 -42.33 37.62 -23.09
C ALA A 13 -42.79 37.50 -21.61
N CYS A 14 -42.35 38.48 -20.81
CA CYS A 14 -42.50 38.66 -19.37
C CYS A 14 -43.94 38.84 -18.85
N ASN A 15 -44.18 38.54 -17.56
CA ASN A 15 -44.82 39.51 -16.66
C ASN A 15 -44.51 39.19 -15.18
N GLY A 16 -44.19 40.22 -14.40
CA GLY A 16 -43.91 40.10 -12.97
C GLY A 16 -45.18 40.04 -12.11
N SER A 17 -45.07 39.36 -10.97
CA SER A 17 -45.86 39.65 -9.78
C SER A 17 -45.02 39.36 -8.54
N THR A 18 -44.88 40.38 -7.70
CA THR A 18 -44.40 40.35 -6.32
C THR A 18 -45.45 39.71 -5.41
N ASP A 19 -45.06 38.72 -4.61
CA ASP A 19 -45.56 38.45 -3.25
C ASP A 19 -44.77 37.26 -2.67
N THR A 20 -43.86 37.51 -1.71
CA THR A 20 -44.00 37.28 -0.26
C THR A 20 -43.69 35.86 0.18
N ASP A 21 -42.62 35.77 0.98
CA ASP A 21 -42.38 34.78 2.04
C ASP A 21 -42.64 33.31 1.70
N ALA A 22 -41.61 32.68 1.15
CA ALA A 22 -41.23 31.34 1.57
C ALA A 22 -39.75 31.41 1.95
N THR A 23 -39.46 31.09 3.19
CA THR A 23 -38.13 30.81 3.71
C THR A 23 -37.48 29.75 2.83
N ASP A 24 -36.67 30.21 1.88
CA ASP A 24 -35.68 29.38 1.20
C ASP A 24 -34.57 29.16 2.23
N THR A 25 -34.74 28.12 3.04
CA THR A 25 -33.60 27.44 3.62
C THR A 25 -32.78 27.03 2.41
N ASP A 26 -31.68 27.75 2.16
CA ASP A 26 -30.58 27.24 1.34
C ASP A 26 -30.37 25.79 1.78
N ASP A 27 -30.86 24.88 0.93
CA ASP A 27 -30.46 23.49 0.93
C ASP A 27 -28.94 23.57 0.71
N THR A 28 -28.20 23.57 1.81
CA THR A 28 -26.79 23.21 1.78
C THR A 28 -26.77 21.80 1.24
N ASP A 29 -26.59 21.71 -0.08
CA ASP A 29 -26.31 20.51 -0.83
C ASP A 29 -25.23 19.77 -0.04
N GLY A 30 -25.68 18.76 0.69
CA GLY A 30 -24.86 18.00 1.62
C GLY A 30 -23.91 17.17 0.79
N THR A 31 -22.82 17.78 0.34
CA THR A 31 -21.62 17.08 -0.06
C THR A 31 -21.14 16.34 1.18
N THR A 32 -21.69 15.15 1.39
CA THR A 32 -21.22 14.21 2.39
C THR A 32 -19.77 13.98 2.05
N ASP A 33 -18.89 14.36 2.96
CA ASP A 33 -17.45 14.12 2.85
C ASP A 33 -17.25 12.66 2.43
N PRO A 34 -16.71 12.39 1.22
CA PRO A 34 -16.54 11.03 0.74
C PRO A 34 -15.79 10.18 1.77
N PHE A 35 -14.78 10.75 2.43
CA PHE A 35 -14.01 10.06 3.47
C PHE A 35 -14.88 9.52 4.60
N ALA A 36 -15.86 10.31 5.07
CA ALA A 36 -16.78 9.90 6.12
C ALA A 36 -17.67 8.70 5.74
N GLN A 37 -17.83 8.41 4.44
CA GLN A 37 -18.55 7.23 3.96
C GLN A 37 -17.67 5.97 3.90
N PHE A 38 -16.35 6.13 3.92
CA PHE A 38 -15.40 5.03 3.80
C PHE A 38 -14.72 4.67 5.11
N ILE A 39 -14.66 5.57 6.10
CA ILE A 39 -14.04 5.30 7.40
C ILE A 39 -15.07 4.79 8.43
N PHE A 40 -14.78 3.64 9.05
CA PHE A 40 -15.70 2.99 9.99
C PHE A 40 -15.06 2.61 11.33
N VAL A 41 -13.74 2.79 11.47
CA VAL A 41 -13.05 2.56 12.74
C VAL A 41 -13.53 3.54 13.81
N THR A 42 -13.95 2.99 14.95
CA THR A 42 -14.44 3.74 16.12
C THR A 42 -13.80 3.30 17.43
N GLN A 43 -13.03 2.21 17.39
CA GLN A 43 -12.33 1.65 18.54
C GLN A 43 -10.88 2.15 18.55
N GLU A 44 -10.32 2.32 19.74
CA GLU A 44 -8.90 2.64 19.91
C GLU A 44 -8.02 1.58 19.23
N ALA A 45 -7.07 2.05 18.45
CA ALA A 45 -6.04 1.20 17.88
C ALA A 45 -5.10 0.71 19.00
N THR A 46 -4.60 -0.51 18.86
CA THR A 46 -3.59 -1.07 19.76
C THR A 46 -2.23 -1.10 19.05
N GLY A 47 -1.22 -0.54 19.70
CA GLY A 47 0.16 -0.41 19.21
C GLY A 47 0.93 0.66 20.00
N ASN A 48 2.23 0.80 19.77
CA ASN A 48 2.99 1.93 20.31
C ASN A 48 2.86 3.20 19.44
N PHE A 49 2.19 4.21 19.99
CA PHE A 49 2.03 5.55 19.39
C PHE A 49 2.78 6.65 20.16
N THR A 50 3.64 6.28 21.12
CA THR A 50 4.29 7.23 22.04
C THR A 50 5.10 8.28 21.28
N GLY A 51 4.78 9.56 21.50
CA GLY A 51 5.49 10.68 20.88
C GLY A 51 5.05 11.00 19.45
N PHE A 52 4.08 10.25 18.90
CA PHE A 52 3.39 10.60 17.67
C PHE A 52 2.05 11.28 17.97
N THR A 53 1.67 12.24 17.14
CA THR A 53 0.34 12.85 17.14
C THR A 53 -0.25 12.65 15.76
N SER A 54 -1.41 12.00 15.69
CA SER A 54 -2.05 11.67 14.43
C SER A 54 -2.44 12.92 13.64
N GLY A 55 -2.36 12.81 12.31
CA GLY A 55 -2.77 13.88 11.40
C GLY A 55 -4.25 13.84 11.07
N THR A 56 -4.76 14.94 10.52
CA THR A 56 -6.11 14.98 9.91
C THR A 56 -6.07 14.82 8.39
N ASP A 57 -4.88 14.87 7.79
CA ASP A 57 -4.63 14.78 6.36
C ASP A 57 -3.20 14.29 6.08
N TYR A 58 -2.92 14.01 4.80
CA TYR A 58 -1.60 13.68 4.29
C TYR A 58 -0.71 14.94 4.14
N ASP A 59 -0.70 15.86 5.11
CA ASP A 59 0.30 16.94 5.11
C ASP A 59 1.63 16.44 5.69
N SER A 60 2.72 16.82 5.03
CA SER A 60 4.11 16.62 5.41
C SER A 60 4.47 16.96 6.86
N THR A 61 3.67 17.76 7.57
CA THR A 61 4.01 18.27 8.91
C THR A 61 3.74 17.29 10.06
N VAL A 62 2.97 16.22 9.83
CA VAL A 62 2.65 15.24 10.89
C VAL A 62 3.63 14.07 10.95
N TRP A 63 4.51 13.93 9.95
CA TRP A 63 5.43 12.78 9.85
C TRP A 63 6.66 12.95 10.74
N LEU A 64 7.02 11.86 11.41
CA LEU A 64 8.26 11.76 12.17
C LEU A 64 9.44 11.80 11.20
N THR A 65 10.44 12.61 11.55
CA THR A 65 11.70 12.64 10.79
C THR A 65 12.61 11.51 11.25
N GLN A 66 13.17 10.77 10.29
CA GLN A 66 14.18 9.76 10.56
C GLN A 66 15.55 10.29 10.12
N THR A 67 16.50 10.37 11.04
CA THR A 67 17.86 10.81 10.71
C THR A 67 18.75 9.59 10.53
N VAL A 68 19.06 9.27 9.27
CA VAL A 68 19.98 8.20 8.91
C VAL A 68 21.38 8.52 9.44
N ASP A 69 22.09 7.53 9.94
CA ASP A 69 23.52 7.63 10.24
C ASP A 69 24.35 7.47 8.96
N PRO A 70 25.04 8.53 8.48
CA PRO A 70 25.83 8.45 7.26
C PRO A 70 26.98 7.43 7.34
N ALA A 71 27.44 7.08 8.55
CA ALA A 71 28.47 6.05 8.72
C ALA A 71 27.96 4.64 8.41
N LYS A 72 26.64 4.46 8.36
CA LYS A 72 25.96 3.19 8.15
C LYS A 72 25.36 3.07 6.75
N GLN A 73 25.47 4.13 5.95
CA GLN A 73 25.13 4.12 4.53
C GLN A 73 26.33 3.69 3.71
N GLY A 74 26.09 2.84 2.72
CA GLY A 74 27.13 2.33 1.84
C GLY A 74 26.62 1.24 0.91
N ALA A 75 27.46 0.86 -0.03
CA ALA A 75 27.20 -0.25 -0.95
C ALA A 75 27.92 -1.50 -0.47
N PHE A 76 27.17 -2.59 -0.30
CA PHE A 76 27.62 -3.84 0.31
C PHE A 76 27.28 -5.04 -0.55
N GLY A 77 28.03 -6.13 -0.42
CA GLY A 77 27.58 -7.41 -0.95
C GLY A 77 26.33 -7.86 -0.20
N ALA A 78 25.45 -8.63 -0.84
CA ALA A 78 24.29 -9.18 -0.16
C ALA A 78 23.92 -10.58 -0.65
N SER A 79 23.42 -11.40 0.28
CA SER A 79 22.84 -12.71 -0.02
C SER A 79 21.40 -12.75 0.51
N ILE A 80 20.46 -12.54 -0.41
CA ILE A 80 19.03 -12.40 -0.09
C ILE A 80 18.31 -13.72 -0.34
N LEU A 81 17.49 -14.17 0.62
CA LEU A 81 16.57 -15.29 0.41
C LEU A 81 15.36 -14.82 -0.39
N VAL A 82 15.01 -15.51 -1.47
CA VAL A 82 13.68 -15.43 -2.05
C VAL A 82 12.84 -16.51 -1.40
N GLU A 83 11.77 -16.12 -0.71
CA GLU A 83 10.90 -17.03 0.04
C GLU A 83 9.45 -16.94 -0.44
N ASP A 84 8.73 -18.06 -0.41
CA ASP A 84 7.29 -18.05 -0.63
C ASP A 84 6.57 -17.41 0.56
N PHE A 85 5.61 -16.55 0.27
CA PHE A 85 4.84 -15.81 1.26
C PHE A 85 4.12 -16.71 2.27
N ASP A 86 3.52 -17.81 1.81
CA ASP A 86 2.64 -18.64 2.64
C ASP A 86 3.44 -19.71 3.40
N SER A 87 4.30 -20.45 2.69
CA SER A 87 5.04 -21.55 3.31
C SER A 87 6.37 -21.16 3.95
N GLY A 88 6.94 -19.99 3.59
CA GLY A 88 8.30 -19.60 3.97
C GLY A 88 9.39 -20.43 3.28
N ASP A 89 9.03 -21.29 2.33
CA ASP A 89 10.00 -22.13 1.63
C ASP A 89 10.86 -21.30 0.65
N PRO A 90 12.13 -21.68 0.43
CA PRO A 90 12.98 -21.03 -0.56
C PRO A 90 12.44 -21.22 -1.98
N VAL A 91 12.48 -20.16 -2.79
CA VAL A 91 12.06 -20.18 -4.19
C VAL A 91 13.28 -20.18 -5.13
N PRO A 92 13.67 -21.33 -5.69
CA PRO A 92 14.83 -21.42 -6.56
C PRO A 92 14.56 -20.89 -7.98
N ASN A 93 15.60 -20.42 -8.66
CA ASN A 93 15.54 -19.88 -10.04
C ASN A 93 14.58 -18.69 -10.20
N ALA A 94 14.25 -17.99 -9.12
CA ALA A 94 13.52 -16.73 -9.18
C ALA A 94 14.46 -15.64 -9.70
N THR A 95 13.99 -14.87 -10.68
CA THR A 95 14.64 -13.65 -11.13
C THR A 95 14.26 -12.52 -10.19
N VAL A 96 15.28 -11.86 -9.64
CA VAL A 96 15.16 -10.71 -8.75
C VAL A 96 15.74 -9.49 -9.46
N GLU A 97 14.93 -8.46 -9.61
CA GLU A 97 15.29 -7.19 -10.24
C GLU A 97 15.22 -6.08 -9.19
N LEU A 98 16.26 -5.24 -9.07
CA LEU A 98 16.28 -4.13 -8.12
C LEU A 98 16.28 -2.77 -8.83
N TRP A 99 15.54 -1.82 -8.26
CA TRP A 99 15.57 -0.40 -8.62
C TRP A 99 16.01 0.41 -7.40
N LEU A 100 17.28 0.82 -7.40
CA LEU A 100 17.91 1.52 -6.29
C LEU A 100 17.36 2.95 -6.10
N GLY A 101 16.63 3.47 -7.10
CA GLY A 101 15.87 4.72 -7.00
C GLY A 101 14.55 4.63 -6.23
N ASN A 102 14.25 3.48 -5.58
CA ASN A 102 13.02 3.26 -4.81
C ASN A 102 11.71 3.42 -5.61
N VAL A 103 11.77 3.16 -6.91
CA VAL A 103 10.61 3.18 -7.81
C VAL A 103 10.84 2.10 -8.86
N VAL A 104 9.88 1.19 -9.02
CA VAL A 104 9.92 0.21 -10.11
C VAL A 104 9.55 0.95 -11.39
N SER A 105 10.53 1.39 -12.17
CA SER A 105 10.30 2.03 -13.46
C SER A 105 11.52 1.89 -14.37
N GLY A 106 11.31 1.77 -15.69
CA GLY A 106 12.41 1.60 -16.63
C GLY A 106 13.19 0.29 -16.43
N THR A 107 14.50 0.33 -16.69
CA THR A 107 15.40 -0.84 -16.57
C THR A 107 15.89 -0.99 -15.13
N PRO A 108 15.90 -2.20 -14.54
CA PRO A 108 16.47 -2.41 -13.22
C PRO A 108 17.97 -2.15 -13.19
N ASP A 109 18.48 -1.69 -12.04
CA ASP A 109 19.90 -1.41 -11.80
C ASP A 109 20.72 -2.70 -11.70
N THR A 110 20.12 -3.75 -11.14
CA THR A 110 20.73 -5.08 -11.06
C THR A 110 19.69 -6.17 -11.18
N ILE A 111 20.11 -7.30 -11.75
CA ILE A 111 19.29 -8.49 -11.94
C ILE A 111 20.10 -9.69 -11.49
N GLU A 112 19.54 -10.48 -10.59
CA GLU A 112 20.13 -11.73 -10.11
C GLU A 112 19.11 -12.86 -10.19
N VAL A 113 19.60 -14.10 -10.20
CA VAL A 113 18.76 -15.30 -10.17
C VAL A 113 19.07 -16.09 -8.92
N SER A 114 18.03 -16.48 -8.18
CA SER A 114 18.19 -17.27 -6.97
C SER A 114 18.71 -18.68 -7.28
N ASP A 115 19.61 -19.18 -6.44
CA ASP A 115 20.15 -20.54 -6.54
C ASP A 115 19.14 -21.61 -6.07
N GLN A 116 19.57 -22.86 -5.96
CA GLN A 116 18.72 -23.98 -5.53
C GLN A 116 18.24 -23.89 -4.07
N ASN A 117 18.86 -23.01 -3.26
CA ASN A 117 18.44 -22.70 -1.90
C ASN A 117 17.63 -21.39 -1.83
N GLY A 118 17.20 -20.86 -2.98
CA GLY A 118 16.47 -19.60 -3.05
C GLY A 118 17.34 -18.38 -2.78
N LYS A 119 18.68 -18.46 -2.81
CA LYS A 119 19.56 -17.32 -2.50
C LYS A 119 19.97 -16.58 -3.77
N ALA A 120 19.66 -15.28 -3.84
CA ALA A 120 20.18 -14.35 -4.85
C ALA A 120 21.36 -13.56 -4.26
N ALA A 121 22.50 -13.58 -4.96
CA ALA A 121 23.73 -12.95 -4.49
C ALA A 121 24.01 -11.67 -5.29
N PHE A 122 24.03 -10.52 -4.61
CA PHE A 122 24.30 -9.22 -5.20
C PHE A 122 25.70 -8.75 -4.81
N ALA A 123 26.46 -8.23 -5.78
CA ALA A 123 27.79 -7.69 -5.51
C ALA A 123 27.78 -6.33 -4.78
N SER A 124 26.70 -5.57 -4.94
CA SER A 124 26.59 -4.20 -4.43
C SER A 124 25.12 -3.78 -4.32
N VAL A 125 24.62 -3.65 -3.09
CA VAL A 125 23.30 -3.09 -2.76
C VAL A 125 23.45 -2.03 -1.66
N PRO A 126 22.61 -0.99 -1.64
CA PRO A 126 22.70 0.03 -0.61
C PRO A 126 22.15 -0.48 0.73
N SER A 127 22.85 -0.14 1.81
CA SER A 127 22.36 -0.27 3.17
C SER A 127 21.76 1.06 3.64
N CYS A 128 20.71 0.99 4.46
CA CYS A 128 20.06 2.15 5.06
C CYS A 128 19.52 3.18 4.06
N GLU A 129 19.29 2.76 2.82
CA GLU A 129 18.60 3.52 1.78
C GLU A 129 17.48 2.66 1.20
N PRO A 130 16.30 3.24 0.93
CA PRO A 130 15.20 2.49 0.38
C PRO A 130 15.43 2.17 -1.09
N PHE A 131 14.98 1.00 -1.53
CA PHE A 131 14.89 0.61 -2.93
C PHE A 131 13.62 -0.22 -3.16
N SER A 132 13.29 -0.44 -4.43
CA SER A 132 12.20 -1.33 -4.82
C SER A 132 12.75 -2.58 -5.49
N TYR A 133 12.03 -3.68 -5.35
CA TYR A 133 12.40 -4.93 -6.01
C TYR A 133 11.21 -5.57 -6.71
N ARG A 134 11.52 -6.44 -7.68
CA ARG A 134 10.58 -7.36 -8.32
C ARG A 134 11.13 -8.76 -8.24
N VAL A 135 10.27 -9.71 -7.87
CA VAL A 135 10.52 -11.14 -7.92
C VAL A 135 9.58 -11.76 -8.95
N SER A 136 10.14 -12.59 -9.83
CA SER A 136 9.36 -13.39 -10.79
C SER A 136 10.03 -14.74 -11.06
N THR A 137 9.25 -15.76 -11.38
CA THR A 137 9.77 -17.06 -11.84
C THR A 137 9.55 -17.22 -13.34
N ASN A 138 9.97 -18.36 -13.90
CA ASN A 138 9.75 -18.65 -15.31
C ASN A 138 8.25 -18.60 -15.65
N PRO A 139 7.79 -17.67 -16.52
CA PRO A 139 6.38 -17.51 -16.82
C PRO A 139 5.76 -18.73 -17.53
N SER A 140 6.57 -19.61 -18.10
CA SER A 140 6.08 -20.87 -18.71
C SER A 140 5.74 -21.95 -17.68
N LEU A 141 6.28 -21.84 -16.46
CA LEU A 141 5.96 -22.74 -15.36
C LEU A 141 4.74 -22.27 -14.57
N ASP A 142 4.48 -20.95 -14.56
CA ASP A 142 3.26 -20.36 -13.99
C ASP A 142 3.07 -20.73 -12.50
N GLU A 143 4.19 -20.84 -11.78
CA GLU A 143 4.27 -21.28 -10.37
C GLU A 143 4.03 -20.12 -9.40
N THR A 144 4.43 -18.90 -9.77
CA THR A 144 4.33 -17.70 -8.93
C THR A 144 3.68 -16.55 -9.69
N LYS A 145 3.19 -15.55 -8.96
CA LYS A 145 2.85 -14.24 -9.51
C LYS A 145 4.03 -13.28 -9.40
N ILE A 146 4.08 -12.31 -10.32
CA ILE A 146 5.04 -11.22 -10.22
C ILE A 146 4.74 -10.46 -8.93
N THR A 147 5.75 -10.40 -8.07
CA THR A 147 5.66 -9.71 -6.79
C THR A 147 6.60 -8.51 -6.82
N LEU A 148 6.08 -7.32 -6.60
CA LEU A 148 6.84 -6.09 -6.48
C LEU A 148 6.76 -5.62 -5.03
N ALA A 149 7.82 -5.02 -4.51
CA ALA A 149 7.78 -4.38 -3.21
C ALA A 149 8.42 -3.00 -3.31
N ALA A 150 7.76 -2.02 -2.68
CA ALA A 150 8.29 -0.69 -2.50
C ALA A 150 9.04 -0.58 -1.17
N HIS A 151 10.01 0.33 -1.11
CA HIS A 151 10.56 0.84 0.15
C HIS A 151 11.30 -0.20 1.00
N LYS A 152 11.88 -1.22 0.37
CA LYS A 152 12.76 -2.16 1.08
C LYS A 152 14.01 -1.40 1.51
N VAL A 153 14.34 -1.49 2.79
CA VAL A 153 15.59 -0.99 3.35
C VAL A 153 16.35 -2.20 3.88
N LEU A 154 17.60 -2.36 3.46
CA LEU A 154 18.49 -3.37 4.04
C LEU A 154 19.23 -2.76 5.23
N PRO A 155 19.40 -3.50 6.33
CA PRO A 155 20.07 -3.01 7.52
C PRO A 155 21.57 -2.82 7.28
N TYR A 156 22.23 -2.14 8.20
CA TYR A 156 23.69 -2.09 8.26
C TYR A 156 24.22 -3.29 9.05
N GLN A 157 25.19 -4.00 8.48
CA GLN A 157 25.85 -5.13 9.14
C GLN A 157 27.37 -4.92 9.16
N ASP A 158 27.96 -4.99 10.36
CA ASP A 158 29.42 -4.95 10.55
C ASP A 158 30.04 -6.21 9.92
N GLY A 159 30.68 -6.07 8.74
CA GLY A 159 31.30 -7.24 8.06
C GLY A 159 31.30 -7.23 6.54
N ASN A 160 30.81 -6.15 5.90
CA ASN A 160 30.73 -5.89 4.46
C ASN A 160 29.66 -6.65 3.66
N ASP A 161 29.14 -7.77 4.16
CA ASP A 161 28.07 -8.52 3.47
C ASP A 161 26.78 -8.53 4.29
N ILE A 162 25.66 -8.16 3.66
CA ILE A 162 24.32 -8.21 4.22
C ILE A 162 23.75 -9.62 4.04
N THR A 163 23.40 -10.26 5.15
CA THR A 163 22.83 -11.62 5.15
C THR A 163 21.61 -11.72 6.06
N GLY A 164 20.81 -12.77 5.89
CA GLY A 164 19.60 -13.01 6.70
C GLY A 164 18.38 -12.21 6.24
N GLU A 165 18.51 -11.47 5.14
CA GLU A 165 17.44 -10.70 4.54
C GLU A 165 16.65 -11.53 3.52
N ASN A 166 15.36 -11.20 3.39
CA ASN A 166 14.42 -11.92 2.53
C ASN A 166 13.68 -10.98 1.57
N PHE A 167 13.35 -11.51 0.39
CA PHE A 167 12.39 -10.96 -0.57
C PHE A 167 11.25 -11.96 -0.77
N THR A 168 10.04 -11.43 -0.71
CA THR A 168 8.82 -12.22 -0.86
C THR A 168 8.53 -12.54 -2.32
N SER A 169 8.21 -13.81 -2.57
CA SER A 169 7.55 -14.33 -3.76
C SER A 169 6.17 -14.85 -3.35
N VAL A 170 5.17 -14.72 -4.22
CA VAL A 170 3.84 -15.27 -3.94
C VAL A 170 3.51 -16.37 -4.93
N SER A 171 3.28 -17.59 -4.44
CA SER A 171 2.81 -18.68 -5.28
C SER A 171 1.48 -18.35 -5.97
N LYS A 172 1.28 -18.96 -7.15
CA LYS A 172 0.01 -18.86 -7.86
C LYS A 172 -1.15 -19.44 -7.06
N VAL A 173 -0.88 -20.47 -6.25
CA VAL A 173 -1.87 -21.09 -5.36
C VAL A 173 -2.37 -20.06 -4.34
N THR A 174 -1.47 -19.38 -3.65
CA THR A 174 -1.80 -18.32 -2.68
C THR A 174 -2.59 -17.18 -3.35
N TYR A 175 -2.12 -16.73 -4.53
CA TYR A 175 -2.81 -15.72 -5.33
C TYR A 175 -4.26 -16.10 -5.69
N GLN A 176 -4.54 -17.39 -5.91
CA GLN A 176 -5.90 -17.87 -6.22
C GLN A 176 -6.72 -18.14 -4.95
N LEU A 177 -6.09 -18.62 -3.89
CA LEU A 177 -6.75 -19.07 -2.67
C LEU A 177 -7.28 -17.91 -1.84
N ILE A 178 -6.48 -16.87 -1.58
CA ILE A 178 -6.89 -15.72 -0.76
C ILE A 178 -8.15 -15.05 -1.32
N PRO A 179 -8.19 -14.65 -2.61
CA PRO A 179 -9.40 -14.06 -3.18
C PRO A 179 -10.60 -15.01 -3.16
N ALA A 180 -10.39 -16.31 -3.37
CA ALA A 180 -11.45 -17.31 -3.31
C ALA A 180 -12.07 -17.42 -1.91
N ILE A 181 -11.25 -17.41 -0.84
CA ILE A 181 -11.73 -17.36 0.55
C ILE A 181 -12.53 -16.07 0.79
N LEU A 182 -12.05 -14.95 0.25
CA LEU A 182 -12.72 -13.65 0.38
C LEU A 182 -14.00 -13.53 -0.47
N GLY A 183 -14.25 -14.49 -1.37
CA GLY A 183 -15.39 -14.45 -2.30
C GLY A 183 -15.21 -13.41 -3.41
N ILE A 184 -13.97 -13.09 -3.77
CA ILE A 184 -13.60 -12.11 -4.78
C ILE A 184 -12.97 -12.83 -5.97
N ASN A 185 -13.31 -12.39 -7.18
CA ASN A 185 -12.62 -12.82 -8.39
C ASN A 185 -11.58 -11.76 -8.78
N PRO A 186 -10.28 -12.07 -8.77
CA PRO A 186 -9.24 -11.16 -9.26
C PRO A 186 -9.42 -10.88 -10.74
N ASN A 187 -9.36 -9.61 -11.12
CA ASN A 187 -9.33 -9.20 -12.53
C ASN A 187 -7.86 -8.96 -12.95
N PRO A 188 -7.35 -9.66 -13.98
CA PRO A 188 -5.96 -9.50 -14.44
C PRO A 188 -5.66 -8.12 -15.05
N GLU A 189 -6.65 -7.28 -15.33
CA GLU A 189 -6.43 -5.87 -15.70
C GLU A 189 -6.05 -4.99 -14.50
N TYR A 190 -6.17 -5.54 -13.29
CA TYR A 190 -5.92 -4.86 -12.02
C TYR A 190 -4.83 -5.60 -11.24
N ALA A 191 -4.36 -4.97 -10.18
CA ALA A 191 -3.38 -5.51 -9.26
C ALA A 191 -4.02 -5.97 -7.95
N ILE A 192 -3.20 -6.67 -7.16
CA ILE A 192 -3.38 -6.82 -5.72
C ILE A 192 -2.33 -5.96 -5.04
N VAL A 193 -2.73 -5.23 -4.00
CA VAL A 193 -1.82 -4.50 -3.11
C VAL A 193 -1.94 -5.12 -1.72
N ALA A 194 -0.83 -5.38 -1.05
CA ALA A 194 -0.83 -5.96 0.29
C ALA A 194 0.28 -5.37 1.15
N GLY A 195 0.15 -5.50 2.46
CA GLY A 195 1.17 -5.04 3.37
C GLY A 195 0.86 -5.38 4.82
N LYS A 196 1.73 -4.89 5.69
CA LYS A 196 1.56 -4.91 7.14
C LYS A 196 1.51 -3.49 7.69
N ALA A 197 0.76 -3.30 8.76
CA ALA A 197 0.63 -2.07 9.52
C ALA A 197 1.50 -2.15 10.78
N TYR A 198 2.50 -1.27 10.88
CA TYR A 198 3.50 -1.26 11.94
C TYR A 198 3.35 -0.04 12.86
N ASP A 199 3.52 -0.27 14.16
CA ASP A 199 3.65 0.78 15.17
C ASP A 199 5.07 1.38 15.21
N LEU A 200 5.35 2.25 16.19
CA LEU A 200 6.65 2.92 16.31
C LEU A 200 7.80 1.99 16.70
N ASP A 201 7.53 0.84 17.31
CA ASP A 201 8.53 -0.15 17.74
C ASP A 201 8.69 -1.30 16.72
N GLY A 202 7.98 -1.23 15.59
CA GLY A 202 7.94 -2.30 14.60
C GLY A 202 7.03 -3.48 15.00
N GLY A 203 6.20 -3.31 16.03
CA GLY A 203 5.07 -4.19 16.33
C GLY A 203 3.93 -3.97 15.33
N PHE A 204 2.94 -4.87 15.32
CA PHE A 204 1.78 -4.72 14.45
C PHE A 204 0.67 -3.87 15.10
N ILE A 205 -0.08 -3.15 14.27
CA ILE A 205 -1.24 -2.38 14.73
C ILE A 205 -2.51 -3.18 14.56
N GLU A 206 -3.26 -3.32 15.65
CA GLU A 206 -4.66 -3.75 15.63
C GLU A 206 -5.59 -2.52 15.63
N GLY A 207 -6.70 -2.60 14.91
CA GLY A 207 -7.72 -1.55 14.92
C GLY A 207 -7.50 -0.43 13.92
N ALA A 208 -6.58 -0.56 12.95
CA ALA A 208 -6.39 0.43 11.89
C ALA A 208 -7.16 0.06 10.62
N GLN A 209 -7.70 1.06 9.93
CA GLN A 209 -8.35 0.89 8.64
C GLN A 209 -7.46 1.44 7.52
N ILE A 210 -7.29 0.67 6.45
CA ILE A 210 -6.53 1.11 5.27
C ILE A 210 -7.49 1.67 4.22
N ILE A 211 -7.12 2.82 3.66
CA ILE A 211 -7.80 3.46 2.54
C ILE A 211 -6.79 3.64 1.42
N ILE A 212 -7.19 3.29 0.19
CA ILE A 212 -6.35 3.44 -1.00
C ILE A 212 -6.83 4.66 -1.76
N TYR A 213 -5.91 5.53 -2.13
CA TYR A 213 -6.13 6.70 -2.96
C TYR A 213 -5.39 6.56 -4.30
N ASP A 214 -5.98 7.09 -5.36
CA ASP A 214 -5.35 7.22 -6.67
C ASP A 214 -4.42 8.44 -6.77
N GLU A 215 -3.80 8.62 -7.93
CA GLU A 215 -2.88 9.73 -8.21
C GLU A 215 -3.54 11.12 -8.11
N ASP A 216 -4.86 11.20 -8.34
CA ASP A 216 -5.65 12.42 -8.26
C ASP A 216 -6.10 12.73 -6.82
N GLY A 217 -5.81 11.83 -5.87
CA GLY A 217 -6.18 11.96 -4.46
C GLY A 217 -7.64 11.56 -4.17
N ASN A 218 -8.30 10.86 -5.09
CA ASN A 218 -9.61 10.27 -4.83
C ASN A 218 -9.44 8.90 -4.17
N ILE A 219 -10.40 8.50 -3.34
CA ILE A 219 -10.46 7.12 -2.85
C ILE A 219 -10.63 6.21 -4.06
N ALA A 220 -9.75 5.22 -4.18
CA ALA A 220 -9.71 4.31 -5.31
C ALA A 220 -11.08 3.65 -5.51
N SER A 221 -11.48 3.52 -6.77
CA SER A 221 -12.84 3.15 -7.22
C SER A 221 -13.50 2.04 -6.40
N ASP A 222 -14.84 2.01 -6.38
CA ASP A 222 -15.68 0.99 -5.71
C ASP A 222 -15.35 -0.49 -6.02
N THR A 223 -14.54 -0.76 -7.05
CA THR A 223 -14.02 -2.11 -7.35
C THR A 223 -12.92 -2.55 -6.38
N VAL A 224 -12.23 -1.62 -5.74
CA VAL A 224 -11.18 -1.87 -4.76
C VAL A 224 -11.82 -2.25 -3.44
N LYS A 225 -11.46 -3.43 -2.94
CA LYS A 225 -11.89 -3.90 -1.62
C LYS A 225 -10.69 -4.20 -0.77
N VAL A 226 -10.62 -3.54 0.38
CA VAL A 226 -9.63 -3.81 1.41
C VAL A 226 -10.17 -4.87 2.35
N HIS A 227 -9.37 -5.90 2.59
CA HIS A 227 -9.61 -6.99 3.51
C HIS A 227 -8.45 -7.13 4.48
N TYR A 228 -8.72 -7.75 5.62
CA TYR A 228 -7.77 -7.92 6.71
C TYR A 228 -7.68 -9.38 7.10
N PHE A 229 -6.60 -9.73 7.79
CA PHE A 229 -6.36 -11.08 8.28
C PHE A 229 -6.59 -11.13 9.78
N VAL A 230 -6.87 -12.33 10.27
CA VAL A 230 -6.94 -12.67 11.69
C VAL A 230 -6.16 -13.96 11.88
N GLU A 231 -5.14 -13.92 12.72
CA GLU A 231 -4.23 -15.06 12.93
C GLU A 231 -3.64 -15.56 11.59
N GLU A 232 -3.20 -14.62 10.73
CA GLU A 232 -2.61 -14.89 9.41
C GLU A 232 -3.59 -15.51 8.40
N PHE A 233 -4.89 -15.57 8.71
CA PHE A 233 -5.93 -16.07 7.81
C PHE A 233 -6.83 -14.95 7.27
N PRO A 234 -7.12 -14.89 5.96
CA PRO A 234 -7.93 -13.83 5.39
C PRO A 234 -9.37 -13.87 5.92
N SER A 235 -9.86 -12.72 6.39
CA SER A 235 -11.20 -12.58 6.93
C SER A 235 -12.11 -11.76 6.01
N ARG A 236 -13.32 -12.26 5.80
CA ARG A 236 -14.35 -11.60 4.98
C ARG A 236 -15.00 -10.41 5.66
N ASP A 237 -15.14 -10.52 6.99
CA ASP A 237 -16.00 -9.64 7.78
C ASP A 237 -15.19 -8.79 8.78
N GLN A 238 -13.87 -8.95 8.81
CA GLN A 238 -12.98 -8.13 9.63
C GLN A 238 -12.94 -6.70 9.05
N PRO A 239 -13.31 -5.66 9.82
CA PRO A 239 -13.44 -4.30 9.28
C PRO A 239 -12.16 -3.45 9.34
N HIS A 240 -11.17 -3.87 10.14
CA HIS A 240 -9.90 -3.19 10.38
C HIS A 240 -8.81 -4.22 10.70
N THR A 241 -7.54 -3.84 10.74
CA THR A 241 -6.44 -4.74 11.07
C THR A 241 -6.67 -5.49 12.39
N SER A 242 -6.24 -6.74 12.44
CA SER A 242 -6.16 -7.54 13.66
C SER A 242 -4.75 -7.41 14.28
N ALA A 243 -4.45 -8.21 15.31
CA ALA A 243 -3.13 -8.26 15.93
C ALA A 243 -1.98 -8.67 14.98
N ASP A 244 -2.28 -9.23 13.80
CA ASP A 244 -1.26 -9.52 12.78
C ASP A 244 -0.94 -8.32 11.86
N GLY A 245 -1.76 -7.26 11.90
CA GLY A 245 -1.57 -6.05 11.11
C GLY A 245 -1.67 -6.24 9.60
N ILE A 246 -2.08 -7.42 9.10
CA ILE A 246 -2.01 -7.75 7.67
C ILE A 246 -3.27 -7.24 6.96
N TRP A 247 -3.06 -6.65 5.79
CA TRP A 247 -4.13 -6.16 4.93
C TRP A 247 -3.86 -6.48 3.45
N VAL A 248 -4.93 -6.53 2.67
CA VAL A 248 -4.89 -6.71 1.22
C VAL A 248 -5.99 -5.91 0.54
N ALA A 249 -5.65 -5.16 -0.50
CA ALA A 249 -6.57 -4.53 -1.43
C ALA A 249 -6.57 -5.31 -2.75
N ILE A 250 -7.75 -5.73 -3.22
CA ILE A 250 -7.89 -6.54 -4.44
C ILE A 250 -8.62 -5.72 -5.52
N ASN A 251 -8.26 -5.98 -6.78
CA ASN A 251 -8.76 -5.27 -7.97
C ASN A 251 -8.40 -3.78 -7.96
N VAL A 252 -7.14 -3.50 -7.58
CA VAL A 252 -6.58 -2.16 -7.52
C VAL A 252 -6.14 -1.72 -8.92
N PRO A 253 -6.60 -0.56 -9.43
CA PRO A 253 -6.15 -0.08 -10.73
C PRO A 253 -4.62 0.06 -10.81
N PRO A 254 -4.00 -0.17 -11.98
CA PRO A 254 -2.62 0.19 -12.21
C PRO A 254 -2.41 1.71 -12.12
N GLY A 255 -1.22 2.13 -11.70
CA GLY A 255 -0.84 3.54 -11.55
C GLY A 255 -0.19 3.85 -10.20
N SER A 256 0.12 5.11 -9.97
CA SER A 256 0.63 5.59 -8.70
C SER A 256 -0.50 5.69 -7.68
N LEU A 257 -0.32 5.05 -6.53
CA LEU A 257 -1.30 4.95 -5.47
C LEU A 257 -0.72 5.42 -4.15
N ARG A 258 -1.60 5.90 -3.27
CA ARG A 258 -1.28 6.15 -1.87
C ARG A 258 -2.16 5.28 -0.99
N ALA A 259 -1.56 4.39 -0.21
CA ALA A 259 -2.28 3.70 0.86
C ALA A 259 -2.11 4.50 2.16
N GLU A 260 -3.20 4.71 2.88
CA GLU A 260 -3.25 5.43 4.14
C GLU A 260 -3.80 4.55 5.25
N MET A 261 -3.19 4.63 6.42
CA MET A 261 -3.56 3.91 7.63
C MET A 261 -4.22 4.86 8.61
N TRP A 262 -5.52 4.67 8.85
CA TRP A 262 -6.32 5.50 9.74
C TRP A 262 -6.70 4.72 11.00
N GLY A 263 -6.73 5.38 12.16
CA GLY A 263 -7.15 4.75 13.40
C GLY A 263 -7.52 5.75 14.47
N VAL A 264 -8.16 5.28 15.54
CA VAL A 264 -8.47 6.11 16.71
C VAL A 264 -7.33 5.97 17.71
N VAL A 265 -6.73 7.09 18.11
CA VAL A 265 -5.71 7.19 19.15
C VAL A 265 -6.09 8.32 20.09
N ASP A 266 -6.09 8.06 21.40
CA ASP A 266 -6.47 9.02 22.44
C ASP A 266 -7.88 9.63 22.23
N GLY A 267 -8.80 8.82 21.73
CA GLY A 267 -10.20 9.19 21.46
C GLY A 267 -10.40 9.96 20.16
N GLN A 268 -9.36 10.12 19.33
CA GLN A 268 -9.41 10.89 18.10
C GLN A 268 -9.04 10.03 16.89
N LEU A 269 -9.93 10.03 15.90
CA LEU A 269 -9.61 9.49 14.57
C LEU A 269 -8.53 10.36 13.94
N GLY A 270 -7.47 9.72 13.43
CA GLY A 270 -6.46 10.40 12.65
C GLY A 270 -5.68 9.47 11.74
N LEU A 271 -4.96 10.09 10.81
CA LEU A 271 -4.03 9.44 9.91
C LEU A 271 -2.77 9.07 10.70
N LEU A 272 -2.46 7.78 10.69
CA LEU A 272 -1.36 7.20 11.45
C LEU A 272 -0.11 7.03 10.60
N GLY A 273 -0.27 6.67 9.34
CA GLY A 273 0.83 6.43 8.41
C GLY A 273 0.35 6.29 6.98
N ALA A 274 1.26 6.33 6.02
CA ALA A 274 0.97 6.21 4.61
C ALA A 274 2.17 5.65 3.83
N THR A 275 1.91 5.13 2.64
CA THR A 275 2.92 4.58 1.73
C THR A 275 2.53 4.84 0.29
N LEU A 276 3.54 5.01 -0.58
CA LEU A 276 3.35 5.25 -2.00
C LEU A 276 3.69 3.97 -2.76
N ILE A 277 2.80 3.55 -3.66
CA ILE A 277 2.92 2.26 -4.34
C ILE A 277 2.68 2.50 -5.83
N GLU A 278 3.61 2.03 -6.65
CA GLU A 278 3.39 1.93 -8.09
C GLU A 278 2.76 0.57 -8.40
N SER A 279 1.52 0.57 -8.87
CA SER A 279 0.72 -0.62 -9.11
C SER A 279 0.74 -1.02 -10.58
N TYR A 280 0.98 -2.31 -10.84
CA TYR A 280 0.99 -2.89 -12.18
C TYR A 280 -0.09 -3.97 -12.34
N ALA A 281 -0.77 -4.01 -13.49
CA ALA A 281 -1.78 -5.03 -13.77
C ALA A 281 -1.22 -6.46 -13.68
N ASP A 282 -2.04 -7.40 -13.18
CA ASP A 282 -1.69 -8.83 -12.98
C ASP A 282 -0.46 -9.05 -12.08
N THR A 283 -0.23 -8.16 -11.12
CA THR A 283 0.86 -8.26 -10.15
C THR A 283 0.39 -8.16 -8.70
N ILE A 284 1.25 -8.55 -7.77
CA ILE A 284 1.11 -8.29 -6.34
C ILE A 284 2.11 -7.22 -5.94
N ASN A 285 1.64 -6.13 -5.35
CA ASN A 285 2.47 -5.00 -4.93
C ASN A 285 2.47 -4.95 -3.40
N LEU A 286 3.65 -4.99 -2.81
CA LEU A 286 3.86 -4.97 -1.37
C LEU A 286 4.23 -3.54 -0.94
N GLY A 287 3.45 -2.98 -0.02
CA GLY A 287 3.68 -1.67 0.55
C GLY A 287 3.28 -1.67 2.02
N ASN A 288 4.28 -1.65 2.90
CA ASN A 288 4.03 -1.58 4.34
C ASN A 288 3.67 -0.16 4.76
N LEU A 289 2.91 -0.07 5.85
CA LEU A 289 2.47 1.17 6.48
C LEU A 289 3.07 1.21 7.88
N SER A 290 3.60 2.36 8.28
CA SER A 290 4.21 2.53 9.61
C SER A 290 3.75 3.82 10.24
N VAL A 291 3.50 3.81 11.55
CA VAL A 291 3.10 5.01 12.30
C VAL A 291 4.14 6.12 12.14
N GLY A 292 3.65 7.33 11.95
CA GLY A 292 4.48 8.53 11.81
C GLY A 292 5.25 8.60 10.50
N ASN A 293 4.91 7.79 9.50
CA ASN A 293 5.61 7.77 8.23
C ASN A 293 4.68 8.03 7.05
N GLY A 294 4.92 9.10 6.29
CA GLY A 294 4.15 9.44 5.10
C GLY A 294 4.64 8.81 3.80
N THR A 295 5.85 8.24 3.79
CA THR A 295 6.47 7.69 2.57
C THR A 295 6.57 6.18 2.59
N GLY A 296 6.10 5.49 3.63
CA GLY A 296 6.24 4.04 3.81
C GLY A 296 7.66 3.52 4.04
N VAL A 297 8.68 4.40 4.08
CA VAL A 297 10.08 3.98 4.26
C VAL A 297 10.42 3.89 5.73
N GLN A 298 10.31 2.72 6.34
CA GLN A 298 10.77 2.49 7.71
C GLN A 298 12.23 2.08 7.73
N LEU A 299 13.09 2.91 8.32
CA LEU A 299 14.48 2.55 8.53
C LEU A 299 14.59 1.64 9.75
N PRO A 300 15.38 0.55 9.67
CA PRO A 300 15.78 -0.22 10.84
C PRO A 300 16.50 0.66 11.87
N ASP A 301 16.41 0.34 13.16
CA ASP A 301 17.04 1.12 14.24
C ASP A 301 18.56 1.20 14.06
N GLU A 302 19.17 0.12 13.58
CA GLU A 302 20.58 0.09 13.24
C GLU A 302 20.94 1.13 12.19
N CYS A 303 20.02 1.66 11.38
CA CYS A 303 20.30 2.71 10.40
C CYS A 303 20.23 4.13 10.96
N LEU A 304 19.74 4.33 12.18
CA LEU A 304 19.48 5.66 12.75
C LEU A 304 20.68 6.19 13.57
N GLN A 305 20.83 7.51 13.63
CA GLN A 305 21.81 8.20 14.49
C GLN A 305 21.47 8.10 15.98
N THR A 306 20.18 8.06 16.29
CA THR A 306 19.62 7.80 17.61
C THR A 306 18.50 6.81 17.42
N SER A 307 18.55 5.68 18.12
CA SER A 307 17.40 4.77 18.22
C SER A 307 16.20 5.57 18.72
N ARG A 308 15.02 5.30 18.16
CA ARG A 308 13.79 5.99 18.53
C ARG A 308 13.43 5.78 20.00
#